data_AF-A0AA96VS45-F1
#
_entry.id   AF-A0AA96VS45-F1
#
_cell.length_a   1.000
_cell.length_b   1.000
_cell.length_c   1.000
_cell.angle_alpha   90.00
_cell.angle_beta   90.00
_cell.angle_gamma   90.00
#
_symmetry.space_group_name_H-M   'P 1'
#
loop_
_entity.id
_entity.type
_entity.pdbx_description
1 polymer ?
#
loop_
_entity_poly.entity_id
_entity_poly.type
_entity_poly.pdbx_seq_one_letter_code
_entity_poly.pdbx_strand_id
1 'polypeptide(L)'
;MPAHALSERAARAALAAHFTPGQLSAGLTEYTPAEVWDRRVRSDGSGRLAHYRPHEELAQAELTCPFVIPSDEEWPTSLADLGPACPLGLWVRGRERLPRLTGSAVAVTGNRVPTEQAVARAHDFATALAEADHTVTATLAYGVDSTAHQAAAETGRASLAVLPRGLDGAHPHAHAPLLRSILDSGGAAVSLYRPGTEASGATLKASAALLAALARAVILVEALDHVVAMHAAETAVGLHRPLLAAPATGDVRSSGNARLIDKQLAVNSPDPRLALALPHARVARAGDVADGDLLLAAVGKDGADYFTTPYIAHPEPFDPSCKCGVCCLVTKPGEVVVLSQGDPWESCDPWPADDRLLIVSAQRLTDRPLKE
;
A
#
# COMPACT_ATOMS: atom_id res chain seq x y z
N MET A 1 -38.54 28.03 -3.08
CA MET A 1 -37.07 28.16 -3.17
C MET A 1 -36.57 26.98 -3.99
N PRO A 2 -35.70 27.15 -4.98
CA PRO A 2 -35.15 25.99 -5.68
C PRO A 2 -34.45 25.13 -4.61
N ALA A 3 -34.73 23.83 -4.58
CA ALA A 3 -34.00 22.91 -3.73
C ALA A 3 -32.51 23.15 -3.99
N HIS A 4 -31.74 23.48 -2.95
CA HIS A 4 -30.31 23.73 -3.11
C HIS A 4 -29.70 22.52 -3.83
N ALA A 5 -29.07 22.77 -4.97
CA ALA A 5 -28.40 21.73 -5.75
C ALA A 5 -27.38 21.02 -4.83
N LEU A 6 -27.44 19.69 -4.82
CA LEU A 6 -26.60 18.88 -3.95
C LEU A 6 -25.12 19.14 -4.25
N SER A 7 -24.36 19.59 -3.26
CA SER A 7 -22.91 19.82 -3.44
C SER A 7 -22.16 18.52 -3.77
N GLU A 8 -21.02 18.62 -4.46
CA GLU A 8 -20.19 17.45 -4.80
C GLU A 8 -19.84 16.61 -3.55
N ARG A 9 -19.39 17.26 -2.47
CA ARG A 9 -19.01 16.59 -1.22
C ARG A 9 -20.17 15.83 -0.59
N ALA A 10 -21.33 16.48 -0.47
CA ALA A 10 -22.54 15.85 0.08
C ALA A 10 -23.02 14.69 -0.79
N ALA A 11 -22.95 14.83 -2.13
CA ALA A 11 -23.28 13.75 -3.05
C ALA A 11 -22.34 12.55 -2.89
N ARG A 12 -21.03 12.78 -2.85
CA ARG A 12 -20.01 11.72 -2.66
C ARG A 12 -20.19 11.02 -1.31
N ALA A 13 -20.43 11.77 -0.23
CA ALA A 13 -20.65 11.21 1.10
C ALA A 13 -21.91 10.33 1.13
N ALA A 14 -23.02 10.81 0.54
CA ALA A 14 -24.26 10.05 0.43
C ALA A 14 -24.09 8.78 -0.40
N LEU A 15 -23.41 8.89 -1.55
CA LEU A 15 -23.10 7.74 -2.39
C LEU A 15 -22.23 6.71 -1.65
N ALA A 16 -21.19 7.16 -0.93
CA ALA A 16 -20.30 6.29 -0.16
C ALA A 16 -21.02 5.58 1.00
N ALA A 17 -22.04 6.20 1.59
CA ALA A 17 -22.84 5.61 2.65
C ALA A 17 -23.75 4.46 2.17
N HIS A 18 -24.04 4.37 0.87
CA HIS A 18 -25.05 3.46 0.34
C HIS A 18 -24.56 2.49 -0.74
N PHE A 19 -23.43 2.77 -1.38
CA PHE A 19 -22.93 2.01 -2.52
C PHE A 19 -21.42 1.80 -2.44
N THR A 20 -20.94 0.74 -3.07
CA THR A 20 -19.51 0.53 -3.29
C THR A 20 -19.03 1.31 -4.52
N PRO A 21 -17.76 1.70 -4.61
CA PRO A 21 -17.21 2.38 -5.79
C PRO A 21 -17.47 1.63 -7.10
N GLY A 22 -17.32 0.29 -7.08
CA GLY A 22 -17.57 -0.54 -8.26
C GLY A 22 -19.02 -0.49 -8.76
N GLN A 23 -20.01 -0.23 -7.89
CA GLN A 23 -21.40 -0.03 -8.31
C GLN A 23 -21.62 1.32 -8.99
N LEU A 24 -20.70 2.27 -8.83
CA LEU A 24 -20.86 3.66 -9.26
C LEU A 24 -19.91 4.07 -10.38
N SER A 25 -18.84 3.31 -10.62
CA SER A 25 -17.76 3.63 -11.55
C SER A 25 -18.26 4.10 -12.92
N ALA A 26 -19.13 3.32 -13.59
CA ALA A 26 -19.69 3.67 -14.89
C ALA A 26 -20.57 4.93 -14.88
N GLY A 27 -21.24 5.21 -13.75
CA GLY A 27 -22.03 6.44 -13.61
C GLY A 27 -21.14 7.66 -13.42
N LEU A 28 -20.07 7.52 -12.63
CA LEU A 28 -19.14 8.60 -12.30
C LEU A 28 -18.20 8.97 -13.44
N THR A 29 -18.09 8.14 -14.49
CA THR A 29 -17.38 8.51 -15.73
C THR A 29 -18.20 9.43 -16.64
N GLU A 30 -19.53 9.37 -16.56
CA GLU A 30 -20.43 10.13 -17.45
C GLU A 30 -21.11 11.31 -16.77
N TYR A 31 -21.34 11.22 -15.46
CA TYR A 31 -22.15 12.17 -14.70
C TYR A 31 -21.42 12.65 -13.45
N THR A 32 -21.78 13.85 -13.00
CA THR A 32 -21.33 14.38 -11.71
C THR A 32 -21.87 13.53 -10.55
N PRO A 33 -21.22 13.53 -9.37
CA PRO A 33 -21.72 12.82 -8.20
C PRO A 33 -23.17 13.16 -7.83
N ALA A 34 -23.57 14.44 -7.98
CA ALA A 34 -24.94 14.88 -7.71
C ALA A 34 -25.96 14.25 -8.67
N GLU A 35 -25.65 14.21 -9.97
CA GLU A 35 -26.49 13.56 -10.98
C GLU A 35 -26.58 12.05 -10.77
N VAL A 36 -25.48 11.39 -10.39
CA VAL A 36 -25.48 9.96 -10.03
C VAL A 36 -26.38 9.71 -8.83
N TRP A 37 -26.29 10.54 -7.77
CA TRP A 37 -27.17 10.44 -6.62
C TRP A 37 -28.65 10.56 -7.01
N ASP A 38 -29.00 11.59 -7.79
CA ASP A 38 -30.38 11.81 -8.24
C ASP A 38 -30.92 10.63 -9.07
N ARG A 39 -30.08 10.04 -9.93
CA ARG A 39 -30.44 8.82 -10.68
C ARG A 39 -30.70 7.64 -9.75
N ARG A 40 -29.86 7.45 -8.73
CA ARG A 40 -30.04 6.39 -7.73
C ARG A 40 -31.33 6.57 -6.94
N VAL A 41 -31.65 7.80 -6.52
CA VAL A 41 -32.92 8.13 -5.84
C VAL A 41 -34.12 7.81 -6.72
N ARG A 42 -34.11 8.20 -8.01
CA ARG A 42 -35.23 7.90 -8.93
C ARG A 42 -35.42 6.40 -9.18
N SER A 43 -34.34 5.64 -9.17
CA SER A 43 -34.38 4.18 -9.36
C SER A 43 -34.65 3.39 -8.08
N ASP A 44 -34.67 4.03 -6.91
CA ASP A 44 -34.85 3.36 -5.63
C ASP A 44 -36.33 3.10 -5.34
N GLY A 45 -36.79 1.88 -5.67
CA GLY A 45 -38.15 1.43 -5.38
C GLY A 45 -38.48 1.32 -3.89
N SER A 46 -37.49 1.36 -2.99
CA SER A 46 -37.73 1.32 -1.53
C SER A 46 -38.11 2.68 -0.93
N GLY A 47 -37.84 3.77 -1.64
CA GLY A 47 -38.01 5.13 -1.15
C GLY A 47 -37.01 5.56 -0.07
N ARG A 48 -36.08 4.70 0.35
CA ARG A 48 -35.10 4.99 1.41
C ARG A 48 -34.20 6.16 1.04
N LEU A 49 -33.69 6.21 -0.19
CA LEU A 49 -32.78 7.26 -0.63
C LEU A 49 -33.48 8.63 -0.75
N ALA A 50 -34.77 8.66 -1.06
CA ALA A 50 -35.55 9.89 -1.12
C ALA A 50 -35.72 10.58 0.26
N HIS A 51 -35.68 9.79 1.34
CA HIS A 51 -35.74 10.30 2.71
C HIS A 51 -34.37 10.64 3.29
N TYR A 52 -33.28 10.22 2.65
CA TYR A 52 -31.93 10.58 3.08
C TYR A 52 -31.70 12.09 2.90
N ARG A 53 -30.94 12.70 3.81
CA ARG A 53 -30.64 14.14 3.82
C ARG A 53 -29.12 14.35 3.69
N PRO A 54 -28.55 14.26 2.48
CA PRO A 54 -27.10 14.29 2.27
C PRO A 54 -26.36 15.44 2.97
N HIS A 55 -26.89 16.66 2.88
CA HIS A 55 -26.26 17.84 3.49
C HIS A 55 -26.27 17.79 5.01
N GLU A 56 -27.38 17.38 5.62
CA GLU A 56 -27.52 17.29 7.08
C GLU A 56 -26.66 16.15 7.64
N GLU A 57 -26.67 14.99 6.99
CA GLU A 57 -25.88 13.82 7.39
C GLU A 57 -24.37 14.09 7.26
N LEU A 58 -23.93 14.76 6.19
CA LEU A 58 -22.55 15.19 6.04
C LEU A 58 -22.17 16.20 7.13
N ALA A 59 -22.95 17.27 7.30
CA ALA A 59 -22.67 18.32 8.27
C ALA A 59 -22.56 17.76 9.69
N GLN A 60 -23.44 16.83 10.08
CA GLN A 60 -23.42 16.19 11.39
C GLN A 60 -22.14 15.34 11.60
N ALA A 61 -21.70 14.61 10.57
CA ALA A 61 -20.49 13.80 10.67
C ALA A 61 -19.21 14.65 10.69
N GLU A 62 -19.18 15.74 9.92
CA GLU A 62 -18.07 16.70 9.86
C GLU A 62 -17.83 17.48 11.16
N LEU A 63 -18.80 17.49 12.09
CA LEU A 63 -18.57 17.97 13.46
C LEU A 63 -17.47 17.19 14.19
N THR A 64 -17.20 15.94 13.77
CA THR A 64 -16.20 15.07 14.40
C THR A 64 -15.02 14.74 13.48
N CYS A 65 -15.29 14.46 12.21
CA CYS A 65 -14.29 14.00 11.25
C CYS A 65 -14.57 14.65 9.89
N PRO A 66 -13.66 15.44 9.30
CA PRO A 66 -13.81 15.94 7.95
C PRO A 66 -13.91 14.81 6.92
N PHE A 67 -14.66 15.04 5.84
CA PHE A 67 -14.74 14.12 4.70
C PHE A 67 -13.98 14.72 3.52
N VAL A 68 -12.79 14.21 3.22
CA VAL A 68 -11.93 14.65 2.09
C VAL A 68 -12.38 13.96 0.80
N ILE A 69 -12.45 14.69 -0.30
CA ILE A 69 -12.87 14.19 -1.63
C ILE A 69 -11.80 14.41 -2.69
N PRO A 70 -11.87 13.75 -3.87
CA PRO A 70 -10.86 13.89 -4.93
C PRO A 70 -10.52 15.29 -5.41
N SER A 71 -11.45 16.25 -5.28
CA SER A 71 -11.23 17.65 -5.66
C SER A 71 -10.51 18.49 -4.59
N ASP A 72 -10.22 17.92 -3.42
CA ASP A 72 -9.46 18.59 -2.36
C ASP A 72 -7.95 18.44 -2.53
N GLU A 73 -7.19 19.44 -2.10
CA GLU A 73 -5.73 19.35 -2.00
C GLU A 73 -5.24 18.26 -1.02
N GLU A 74 -6.07 17.88 -0.05
CA GLU A 74 -5.78 16.81 0.90
C GLU A 74 -5.94 15.40 0.31
N TRP A 75 -6.46 15.27 -0.92
CA TRP A 75 -6.71 13.96 -1.49
C TRP A 75 -5.42 13.20 -1.84
N PRO A 76 -5.21 11.97 -1.33
CA PRO A 76 -4.08 11.16 -1.74
C PRO A 76 -4.24 10.70 -3.19
N THR A 77 -3.40 11.22 -4.09
CA THR A 77 -3.47 10.91 -5.52
C THR A 77 -3.21 9.43 -5.83
N SER A 78 -2.48 8.72 -4.94
CA SER A 78 -2.22 7.27 -5.06
C SER A 78 -3.48 6.41 -5.06
N LEU A 79 -4.60 6.91 -4.54
CA LEU A 79 -5.89 6.21 -4.56
C LEU A 79 -6.46 6.06 -5.97
N ALA A 80 -6.01 6.87 -6.94
CA ALA A 80 -6.42 6.73 -8.33
C ALA A 80 -6.03 5.38 -8.93
N ASP A 81 -4.96 4.74 -8.42
CA ASP A 81 -4.47 3.45 -8.90
C ASP A 81 -5.47 2.31 -8.65
N LEU A 82 -6.42 2.49 -7.73
CA LEU A 82 -7.54 1.57 -7.51
C LEU A 82 -8.56 1.56 -8.68
N GLY A 83 -8.45 2.50 -9.63
CA GLY A 83 -9.31 2.56 -10.81
C GLY A 83 -10.81 2.59 -10.46
N PRO A 84 -11.64 1.68 -10.99
CA PRO A 84 -13.06 1.60 -10.65
C PRO A 84 -13.37 1.39 -9.16
N ALA A 85 -12.40 0.92 -8.38
CA ALA A 85 -12.52 0.75 -6.94
C ALA A 85 -12.07 2.00 -6.14
N CYS A 86 -11.64 3.08 -6.80
CA CYS A 86 -11.21 4.32 -6.17
C CYS A 86 -12.33 4.87 -5.25
N PRO A 87 -12.03 5.18 -3.98
CA PRO A 87 -13.05 5.62 -3.03
C PRO A 87 -13.61 7.00 -3.38
N LEU A 88 -14.87 7.25 -3.01
CA LEU A 88 -15.52 8.53 -3.29
C LEU A 88 -15.05 9.68 -2.40
N GLY A 89 -14.48 9.32 -1.25
CA GLY A 89 -13.90 10.23 -0.27
C GLY A 89 -13.34 9.45 0.92
N LEU A 90 -12.64 10.14 1.81
CA LEU A 90 -12.06 9.62 3.04
C LEU A 90 -12.51 10.44 4.24
N TRP A 91 -12.98 9.76 5.28
CA TRP A 91 -13.10 10.36 6.59
C TRP A 91 -11.72 10.44 7.22
N VAL A 92 -11.40 11.59 7.82
CA VAL A 92 -10.08 11.87 8.37
C VAL A 92 -10.20 12.34 9.80
N ARG A 93 -9.26 11.92 10.65
CA ARG A 93 -9.07 12.42 12.01
C ARG A 93 -7.58 12.59 12.26
N GLY A 94 -7.15 13.78 12.64
CA GLY A 94 -5.73 14.12 12.79
C GLY A 94 -5.47 15.55 12.35
N ARG A 95 -4.26 16.06 12.60
CA ARG A 95 -3.87 17.44 12.26
C ARG A 95 -2.96 17.52 11.05
N GLU A 96 -2.26 16.45 10.73
CA GLU A 96 -1.29 16.41 9.64
C GLU A 96 -1.99 16.23 8.29
N ARG A 97 -1.39 16.82 7.25
CA ARG A 97 -1.92 16.75 5.89
C ARG A 97 -1.76 15.33 5.33
N LEU A 98 -2.81 14.77 4.75
CA LEU A 98 -2.77 13.40 4.21
C LEU A 98 -1.72 13.20 3.11
N PRO A 99 -1.49 14.14 2.17
CA PRO A 99 -0.44 13.98 1.16
C PRO A 99 0.96 13.86 1.78
N ARG A 100 1.22 14.51 2.92
CA ARG A 100 2.51 14.42 3.63
C ARG A 100 2.72 13.01 4.20
N LEU A 101 1.70 12.48 4.88
CA LEU A 101 1.76 11.14 5.48
C LEU A 101 1.87 10.04 4.40
N THR A 102 1.05 10.12 3.36
CA THR A 102 0.98 9.11 2.30
C THR A 102 2.18 9.17 1.34
N GLY A 103 2.80 10.35 1.18
CA GLY A 103 3.97 10.54 0.33
C GLY A 103 5.21 9.73 0.74
N SER A 104 5.31 9.31 2.00
CA SER A 104 6.38 8.42 2.49
C SER A 104 5.85 7.18 3.23
N ALA A 105 4.56 6.87 3.07
CA ALA A 105 3.92 5.79 3.82
C ALA A 105 4.45 4.41 3.44
N VAL A 106 4.79 3.60 4.44
CA VAL A 106 5.11 2.18 4.31
C VAL A 106 4.18 1.38 5.21
N ALA A 107 3.45 0.44 4.60
CA ALA A 107 2.53 -0.39 5.35
C ALA A 107 3.29 -1.52 6.04
N VAL A 108 3.09 -1.69 7.35
CA VAL A 108 3.62 -2.84 8.11
C VAL A 108 2.42 -3.59 8.67
N THR A 109 2.16 -4.79 8.14
CA THR A 109 0.97 -5.56 8.50
C THR A 109 1.23 -7.07 8.57
N GLY A 110 0.32 -7.79 9.21
CA GLY A 110 0.42 -9.23 9.33
C GLY A 110 -0.59 -9.84 10.29
N ASN A 111 -0.14 -10.88 10.97
CA ASN A 111 -0.97 -11.74 11.81
C ASN A 111 -1.44 -10.99 13.05
N ARG A 112 -2.69 -11.27 13.45
CA ARG A 112 -3.32 -10.71 14.66
C ARG A 112 -2.85 -11.39 15.94
N VAL A 113 -2.36 -12.63 15.82
CA VAL A 113 -1.76 -13.41 16.91
C VAL A 113 -0.38 -13.88 16.44
N PRO A 114 0.58 -12.94 16.32
CA PRO A 114 1.90 -13.24 15.76
C PRO A 114 2.74 -14.10 16.69
N THR A 115 3.75 -14.77 16.14
CA THR A 115 4.86 -15.33 16.94
C THR A 115 5.67 -14.21 17.60
N GLU A 116 6.43 -14.52 18.66
CA GLU A 116 7.36 -13.56 19.28
C GLU A 116 8.39 -13.03 18.28
N GLN A 117 8.88 -13.89 17.39
CA GLN A 117 9.78 -13.49 16.31
C GLN A 117 9.12 -12.51 15.33
N ALA A 118 7.84 -12.69 15.00
CA ALA A 118 7.10 -11.75 14.17
C ALA A 118 6.83 -10.43 14.88
N VAL A 119 6.61 -10.42 16.21
CA VAL A 119 6.53 -9.17 16.99
C VAL A 119 7.86 -8.42 16.93
N ALA A 120 8.98 -9.10 17.19
CA ALA A 120 10.31 -8.48 17.11
C ALA A 120 10.58 -7.90 15.71
N ARG A 121 10.32 -8.67 14.65
CA ARG A 121 10.49 -8.19 13.27
C ARG A 121 9.59 -6.99 12.95
N ALA A 122 8.33 -7.01 13.37
CA ALA A 122 7.42 -5.89 13.16
C ALA A 122 7.92 -4.61 13.84
N HIS A 123 8.45 -4.75 15.06
CA HIS A 123 9.08 -3.66 15.81
C HIS A 123 10.32 -3.14 15.09
N ASP A 124 11.24 -4.02 14.67
CA ASP A 124 12.47 -3.64 13.96
C ASP A 124 12.18 -2.91 12.64
N PHE A 125 11.25 -3.43 11.82
CA PHE A 125 10.83 -2.78 10.58
C PHE A 125 10.24 -1.39 10.82
N ALA A 126 9.29 -1.29 11.76
CA ALA A 126 8.61 -0.03 12.03
C ALA A 126 9.54 1.02 12.65
N THR A 127 10.44 0.62 13.56
CA THR A 127 11.45 1.50 14.15
C THR A 127 12.38 2.03 13.06
N ALA A 128 12.94 1.15 12.23
CA ALA A 128 13.85 1.56 11.15
C ALA A 128 13.17 2.53 10.17
N LEU A 129 11.92 2.26 9.78
CA LEU A 129 11.13 3.12 8.91
C LEU A 129 10.89 4.49 9.53
N ALA A 130 10.49 4.54 10.81
CA ALA A 130 10.19 5.78 11.49
C ALA A 130 11.45 6.63 11.73
N GLU A 131 12.56 6.02 12.15
CA GLU A 131 13.88 6.67 12.23
C GLU A 131 14.35 7.19 10.86
N ALA A 132 13.84 6.61 9.78
CA ALA A 132 14.08 7.03 8.41
C ALA A 132 13.15 8.11 7.85
N ASP A 133 12.30 8.73 8.68
CA ASP A 133 11.29 9.69 8.24
C ASP A 133 10.21 9.10 7.29
N HIS A 134 10.08 7.77 7.23
CA HIS A 134 8.92 7.14 6.62
C HIS A 134 7.73 7.15 7.58
N THR A 135 6.54 7.36 7.01
CA THR A 135 5.30 7.22 7.78
C THR A 135 4.97 5.73 7.89
N VAL A 136 4.99 5.18 9.10
CA VAL A 136 4.47 3.81 9.32
C VAL A 136 2.94 3.85 9.21
N THR A 137 2.36 2.95 8.42
CA THR A 137 0.90 2.82 8.32
C THR A 137 0.44 1.39 8.53
N ALA A 138 -0.68 1.20 9.21
CA ALA A 138 -1.28 -0.12 9.45
C ALA A 138 -2.79 0.02 9.77
N THR A 139 -3.51 -1.09 9.93
CA THR A 139 -4.97 -1.07 10.17
C THR A 139 -5.36 -0.94 11.66
N LEU A 140 -4.39 -0.71 12.54
CA LEU A 140 -4.56 -0.69 14.00
C LEU A 140 -5.07 -2.03 14.59
N ALA A 141 -5.02 -3.12 13.84
CA ALA A 141 -5.39 -4.46 14.33
C ALA A 141 -4.46 -4.93 15.47
N TYR A 142 -4.85 -6.01 16.15
CA TYR A 142 -3.96 -6.72 17.08
C TYR A 142 -2.71 -7.25 16.37
N GLY A 143 -1.68 -7.57 17.16
CA GLY A 143 -0.49 -8.25 16.67
C GLY A 143 0.45 -7.31 15.94
N VAL A 144 0.79 -7.66 14.69
CA VAL A 144 1.77 -6.93 13.87
C VAL A 144 1.41 -5.46 13.73
N ASP A 145 0.16 -5.15 13.37
CA ASP A 145 -0.29 -3.77 13.11
C ASP A 145 -0.15 -2.87 14.35
N SER A 146 -0.58 -3.33 15.52
CA SER A 146 -0.40 -2.56 16.76
C SER A 146 1.06 -2.43 17.17
N THR A 147 1.86 -3.47 16.96
CA THR A 147 3.31 -3.44 17.25
C THR A 147 3.99 -2.39 16.38
N ALA A 148 3.65 -2.31 15.09
CA ALA A 148 4.21 -1.33 14.18
C ALA A 148 3.88 0.11 14.60
N HIS A 149 2.62 0.39 14.99
CA HIS A 149 2.24 1.71 15.50
C HIS A 149 2.93 2.06 16.82
N GLN A 150 3.10 1.10 17.72
CA GLN A 150 3.80 1.30 19.00
C GLN A 150 5.27 1.63 18.77
N ALA A 151 5.98 0.82 17.97
CA ALA A 151 7.37 1.04 17.59
C ALA A 151 7.59 2.40 16.92
N ALA A 152 6.70 2.78 15.98
CA ALA A 152 6.77 4.11 15.35
C ALA A 152 6.60 5.25 16.38
N ALA A 153 5.67 5.10 17.33
CA ALA A 153 5.44 6.09 18.38
C ALA A 153 6.64 6.24 19.34
N GLU A 154 7.37 5.16 19.62
CA GLU A 154 8.60 5.19 20.45
C GLU A 154 9.69 6.09 19.86
N THR A 155 9.74 6.23 18.54
CA THR A 155 10.66 7.15 17.84
C THR A 155 10.20 8.61 17.81
N GLY A 156 9.03 8.90 18.39
CA GLY A 156 8.40 10.23 18.37
C GLY A 156 7.85 10.65 17.00
N ARG A 157 7.66 9.71 16.08
CA ARG A 157 7.19 9.99 14.72
C ARG A 157 5.70 9.70 14.56
N ALA A 158 5.08 10.51 13.71
CA ALA A 158 3.69 10.36 13.32
C ALA A 158 3.48 9.07 12.50
N SER A 159 2.37 8.37 12.75
CA SER A 159 1.92 7.23 11.93
C SER A 159 0.52 7.48 11.37
N LEU A 160 0.14 6.70 10.37
CA LEU A 160 -1.17 6.77 9.73
C LEU A 160 -1.96 5.48 9.98
N ALA A 161 -3.07 5.55 10.73
CA ALA A 161 -3.94 4.40 10.98
C ALA A 161 -5.07 4.31 9.93
N VAL A 162 -5.32 3.12 9.38
CA VAL A 162 -6.40 2.87 8.41
C VAL A 162 -7.48 2.00 9.05
N LEU A 163 -8.60 2.60 9.46
CA LEU A 163 -9.61 1.90 10.26
C LEU A 163 -10.68 1.22 9.38
N PRO A 164 -11.15 0.02 9.76
CA PRO A 164 -12.24 -0.69 9.09
C PRO A 164 -13.63 -0.21 9.55
N ARG A 165 -13.73 0.95 10.21
CA ARG A 165 -14.96 1.44 10.86
C ARG A 165 -14.95 2.97 10.93
N GLY A 166 -16.02 3.58 11.44
CA GLY A 166 -16.07 5.02 11.69
C GLY A 166 -14.97 5.50 12.65
N LEU A 167 -14.53 6.76 12.49
CA LEU A 167 -13.41 7.33 13.26
C LEU A 167 -13.80 7.87 14.66
N ASP A 168 -15.04 7.63 15.07
CA ASP A 168 -15.58 7.87 16.42
C ASP A 168 -15.02 6.89 17.46
N GLY A 169 -14.35 5.81 17.06
CA GLY A 169 -13.51 5.02 17.96
C GLY A 169 -12.54 4.07 17.26
N ALA A 170 -11.69 3.40 18.04
CA ALA A 170 -10.75 2.41 17.52
C ALA A 170 -11.41 1.07 17.17
N HIS A 171 -10.74 0.29 16.31
CA HIS A 171 -10.98 -1.14 16.14
C HIS A 171 -9.65 -1.88 16.18
N PRO A 172 -9.44 -2.82 17.12
CA PRO A 172 -10.33 -3.19 18.21
C PRO A 172 -10.50 -2.05 19.24
N HIS A 173 -11.58 -2.07 20.03
CA HIS A 173 -11.84 -1.02 21.04
C HIS A 173 -10.71 -0.87 22.06
N ALA A 174 -10.01 -1.96 22.39
CA ALA A 174 -8.87 -1.97 23.29
C ALA A 174 -7.72 -1.05 22.82
N HIS A 175 -7.64 -0.74 21.53
CA HIS A 175 -6.61 0.14 20.96
C HIS A 175 -6.99 1.61 20.95
N ALA A 176 -8.06 2.02 21.65
CA ALA A 176 -8.39 3.43 21.81
C ALA A 176 -7.24 4.28 22.40
N PRO A 177 -6.45 3.81 23.39
CA PRO A 177 -5.27 4.53 23.85
C PRO A 177 -4.19 4.66 22.77
N LEU A 178 -3.97 3.62 21.96
CA LEU A 178 -2.99 3.64 20.87
C LEU A 178 -3.41 4.61 19.76
N LEU A 179 -4.68 4.59 19.35
CA LEU A 179 -5.22 5.57 18.40
C LEU A 179 -5.03 7.01 18.90
N ARG A 180 -5.27 7.26 20.18
CA ARG A 180 -5.04 8.58 20.78
C ARG A 180 -3.57 8.98 20.71
N SER A 181 -2.66 8.08 21.06
CA SER A 181 -1.21 8.29 20.95
C SER A 181 -0.79 8.67 19.52
N ILE A 182 -1.32 7.98 18.51
CA ILE A 182 -1.06 8.29 17.09
C ILE A 182 -1.47 9.73 16.77
N LEU A 183 -2.67 10.15 17.19
CA LEU A 183 -3.18 11.49 16.92
C LEU A 183 -2.41 12.58 17.70
N ASP A 184 -2.06 12.31 18.95
CA ASP A 184 -1.35 13.25 19.83
C ASP A 184 0.09 13.50 19.33
N SER A 185 0.72 12.49 18.73
CA SER A 185 2.04 12.58 18.09
C SER A 185 2.02 13.25 16.69
N GLY A 186 0.90 13.84 16.29
CA GLY A 186 0.75 14.51 14.99
C GLY A 186 0.45 13.55 13.84
N GLY A 187 0.09 12.29 14.11
CA GLY A 187 -0.41 11.36 13.10
C GLY A 187 -1.86 11.60 12.69
N ALA A 188 -2.38 10.69 11.89
CA ALA A 188 -3.76 10.71 11.45
C ALA A 188 -4.37 9.30 11.42
N ALA A 189 -5.70 9.27 11.37
CA ALA A 189 -6.50 8.09 11.13
C ALA A 189 -7.45 8.37 9.97
N VAL A 190 -7.60 7.40 9.08
CA VAL A 190 -8.48 7.48 7.91
C VAL A 190 -9.44 6.30 7.84
N SER A 191 -10.61 6.51 7.24
CA SER A 191 -11.61 5.47 7.02
C SER A 191 -12.45 5.77 5.78
N LEU A 192 -12.93 4.72 5.12
CA LEU A 192 -13.97 4.82 4.08
C LEU A 192 -15.36 5.06 4.67
N TYR A 193 -15.51 4.88 5.98
CA TYR A 193 -16.80 4.77 6.64
C TYR A 193 -17.05 5.95 7.56
N ARG A 194 -18.26 6.49 7.48
CA ARG A 194 -18.70 7.62 8.30
C ARG A 194 -18.70 7.25 9.80
N PRO A 195 -18.57 8.25 10.69
CA PRO A 195 -18.76 8.05 12.13
C PRO A 195 -20.04 7.25 12.46
N GLY A 196 -19.94 6.33 13.41
CA GLY A 196 -21.01 5.42 13.82
C GLY A 196 -21.12 4.12 13.00
N THR A 197 -20.26 3.93 11.99
CA THR A 197 -20.20 2.66 11.24
C THR A 197 -19.37 1.64 12.00
N GLU A 198 -19.89 0.43 12.21
CA GLU A 198 -19.18 -0.67 12.87
C GLU A 198 -18.34 -1.52 11.91
N ALA A 199 -17.33 -2.19 12.45
CA ALA A 199 -16.46 -3.07 11.66
C ALA A 199 -17.21 -4.35 11.26
N SER A 200 -16.97 -4.82 10.03
CA SER A 200 -17.43 -6.11 9.53
C SER A 200 -16.34 -6.79 8.68
N GLY A 201 -16.56 -8.04 8.27
CA GLY A 201 -15.63 -8.73 7.38
C GLY A 201 -15.41 -7.99 6.05
N ALA A 202 -16.42 -7.31 5.52
CA ALA A 202 -16.31 -6.52 4.30
C ALA A 202 -15.48 -5.25 4.51
N THR A 203 -15.69 -4.54 5.61
CA THR A 203 -14.95 -3.30 5.90
C THR A 203 -13.50 -3.57 6.24
N LEU A 204 -13.20 -4.72 6.85
CA LEU A 204 -11.83 -5.19 7.07
C LEU A 204 -11.05 -5.42 5.76
N LYS A 205 -11.69 -6.02 4.75
CA LYS A 205 -11.08 -6.17 3.43
C LYS A 205 -10.88 -4.81 2.76
N ALA A 206 -11.89 -3.95 2.81
CA ALA A 206 -11.81 -2.62 2.22
C ALA A 206 -10.71 -1.76 2.85
N SER A 207 -10.52 -1.82 4.18
CA SER A 207 -9.42 -1.11 4.85
C SER A 207 -8.04 -1.68 4.51
N ALA A 208 -7.92 -2.98 4.28
CA ALA A 208 -6.67 -3.60 3.83
C ALA A 208 -6.30 -3.18 2.40
N ALA A 209 -7.28 -3.09 1.50
CA ALA A 209 -7.06 -2.54 0.16
C ALA A 209 -6.68 -1.05 0.21
N LEU A 210 -7.36 -0.27 1.07
CA LEU A 210 -7.05 1.14 1.30
C LEU A 210 -5.63 1.32 1.86
N LEU A 211 -5.21 0.48 2.80
CA LEU A 211 -3.85 0.48 3.36
C LEU A 211 -2.79 0.34 2.25
N ALA A 212 -2.96 -0.65 1.37
CA ALA A 212 -2.03 -0.87 0.26
C ALA A 212 -2.01 0.30 -0.74
N ALA A 213 -3.19 0.89 -1.03
CA ALA A 213 -3.30 2.01 -1.96
C ALA A 213 -2.70 3.32 -1.44
N LEU A 214 -2.73 3.54 -0.13
CA LEU A 214 -2.13 4.70 0.54
C LEU A 214 -0.62 4.56 0.76
N ALA A 215 -0.09 3.34 0.68
CA ALA A 215 1.32 3.06 0.91
C ALA A 215 2.14 3.08 -0.40
N ARG A 216 3.42 3.46 -0.26
CA ARG A 216 4.42 3.33 -1.33
C ARG A 216 5.05 1.95 -1.40
N ALA A 217 5.06 1.23 -0.28
CA ALA A 217 5.50 -0.16 -0.18
C ALA A 217 4.72 -0.86 0.94
N VAL A 218 4.62 -2.19 0.86
CA VAL A 218 3.95 -3.03 1.86
C VAL A 218 4.94 -4.07 2.40
N ILE A 219 4.94 -4.24 3.72
CA ILE A 219 5.72 -5.24 4.45
C ILE A 219 4.76 -6.19 5.14
N LEU A 220 4.78 -7.45 4.71
CA LEU A 220 4.03 -8.54 5.29
C LEU A 220 4.94 -9.33 6.25
N VAL A 221 4.78 -9.11 7.56
CA VAL A 221 5.69 -9.67 8.57
C VAL A 221 5.44 -11.15 8.84
N GLU A 222 4.18 -11.54 8.96
CA GLU A 222 3.74 -12.93 9.16
C GLU A 222 2.26 -12.97 8.80
N ALA A 223 1.82 -13.87 7.94
CA ALA A 223 0.39 -14.06 7.67
C ALA A 223 0.06 -15.48 7.23
N LEU A 224 -1.07 -15.98 7.73
CA LEU A 224 -1.76 -17.14 7.17
C LEU A 224 -2.33 -16.79 5.80
N ASP A 225 -2.42 -17.78 4.91
CA ASP A 225 -2.79 -17.52 3.51
C ASP A 225 -4.20 -16.92 3.29
N HIS A 226 -5.10 -17.07 4.27
CA HIS A 226 -6.51 -16.69 4.15
C HIS A 226 -6.91 -15.54 5.09
N VAL A 227 -5.95 -14.84 5.71
CA VAL A 227 -6.26 -13.70 6.61
C VAL A 227 -6.29 -12.37 5.86
N VAL A 228 -6.93 -11.37 6.47
CA VAL A 228 -7.13 -10.04 5.88
C VAL A 228 -5.80 -9.36 5.47
N ALA A 229 -4.70 -9.60 6.19
CA ALA A 229 -3.39 -9.06 5.82
C ALA A 229 -2.94 -9.51 4.42
N MET A 230 -3.30 -10.71 3.97
CA MET A 230 -3.03 -11.17 2.61
C MET A 230 -3.76 -10.34 1.57
N HIS A 231 -4.93 -9.80 1.89
CA HIS A 231 -5.64 -8.92 0.96
C HIS A 231 -4.89 -7.59 0.75
N ALA A 232 -4.20 -7.06 1.77
CA ALA A 232 -3.32 -5.91 1.58
C ALA A 232 -2.13 -6.26 0.67
N ALA A 233 -1.51 -7.42 0.88
CA ALA A 233 -0.40 -7.89 0.05
C ALA A 233 -0.82 -8.13 -1.42
N GLU A 234 -1.95 -8.81 -1.65
CA GLU A 234 -2.49 -9.04 -3.00
C GLU A 234 -2.91 -7.73 -3.68
N THR A 235 -3.47 -6.79 -2.93
CA THR A 235 -3.76 -5.45 -3.45
C THR A 235 -2.47 -4.72 -3.82
N ALA A 236 -1.41 -4.82 -3.00
CA ALA A 236 -0.11 -4.23 -3.30
C ALA A 236 0.44 -4.76 -4.64
N VAL A 237 0.40 -6.09 -4.85
CA VAL A 237 0.78 -6.72 -6.11
C VAL A 237 -0.03 -6.17 -7.27
N GLY A 238 -1.36 -6.12 -7.14
CA GLY A 238 -2.26 -5.61 -8.18
C GLY A 238 -2.09 -4.12 -8.50
N LEU A 239 -1.61 -3.33 -7.53
CA LEU A 239 -1.28 -1.91 -7.69
C LEU A 239 0.19 -1.67 -8.06
N HIS A 240 0.96 -2.74 -8.32
CA HIS A 240 2.40 -2.70 -8.57
C HIS A 240 3.18 -1.94 -7.50
N ARG A 241 2.74 -2.06 -6.24
CA ARG A 241 3.48 -1.57 -5.08
C ARG A 241 4.55 -2.60 -4.69
N PRO A 242 5.79 -2.16 -4.44
CA PRO A 242 6.82 -2.98 -3.82
C PRO A 242 6.28 -3.73 -2.60
N LEU A 243 6.38 -5.05 -2.63
CA LEU A 243 5.95 -5.92 -1.56
C LEU A 243 7.16 -6.66 -1.00
N LEU A 244 7.38 -6.57 0.29
CA LEU A 244 8.32 -7.39 1.03
C LEU A 244 7.55 -8.37 1.91
N ALA A 245 7.89 -9.64 1.81
CA ALA A 245 7.43 -10.67 2.74
C ALA A 245 8.63 -11.05 3.60
N ALA A 246 8.47 -10.96 4.92
CA ALA A 246 9.50 -11.48 5.81
C ALA A 246 9.65 -13.00 5.58
N PRO A 247 10.85 -13.58 5.79
CA PRO A 247 11.10 -14.98 5.50
C PRO A 247 10.12 -15.88 6.22
N ALA A 248 9.54 -16.81 5.45
CA ALA A 248 8.67 -17.83 5.99
C ALA A 248 9.45 -18.65 7.03
N THR A 249 8.82 -18.83 8.18
CA THR A 249 9.31 -19.73 9.21
C THR A 249 8.71 -21.11 8.95
N GLY A 250 9.24 -22.17 9.56
CA GLY A 250 8.57 -23.48 9.55
C GLY A 250 7.18 -23.49 10.20
N ASP A 251 6.72 -22.38 10.78
CA ASP A 251 5.38 -22.21 11.37
C ASP A 251 4.32 -21.95 10.29
N VAL A 252 3.16 -22.60 10.43
CA VAL A 252 1.99 -22.44 9.55
C VAL A 252 1.51 -20.99 9.44
N ARG A 253 1.75 -20.17 10.47
CA ARG A 253 1.39 -18.75 10.50
C ARG A 253 2.10 -17.91 9.44
N SER A 254 3.17 -18.41 8.84
CA SER A 254 3.83 -17.78 7.69
C SER A 254 3.50 -18.40 6.33
N SER A 255 2.45 -19.23 6.24
CA SER A 255 2.03 -19.87 4.97
C SER A 255 1.70 -18.88 3.85
N GLY A 256 1.13 -17.71 4.17
CA GLY A 256 0.88 -16.65 3.21
C GLY A 256 2.17 -16.00 2.70
N ASN A 257 3.13 -15.75 3.60
CA ASN A 257 4.48 -15.30 3.22
C ASN A 257 5.15 -16.30 2.27
N ALA A 258 5.13 -17.59 2.63
CA ALA A 258 5.70 -18.66 1.80
C ALA A 258 5.06 -18.65 0.40
N ARG A 259 3.73 -18.59 0.30
CA ARG A 259 3.04 -18.53 -1.00
C ARG A 259 3.50 -17.34 -1.84
N LEU A 260 3.63 -16.15 -1.26
CA LEU A 260 4.03 -14.94 -2.01
C LEU A 260 5.47 -15.04 -2.50
N ILE A 261 6.36 -15.58 -1.67
CA ILE A 261 7.78 -15.79 -2.00
C ILE A 261 7.90 -16.87 -3.10
N ASP A 262 7.23 -18.00 -2.94
CA ASP A 262 7.26 -19.11 -3.91
C ASP A 262 6.71 -18.71 -5.29
N LYS A 263 5.77 -17.76 -5.31
CA LYS A 263 5.20 -17.19 -6.54
C LYS A 263 5.97 -15.98 -7.07
N GLN A 264 7.09 -15.60 -6.46
CA GLN A 264 7.88 -14.44 -6.84
C GLN A 264 7.08 -13.13 -6.86
N LEU A 265 6.10 -13.00 -5.96
CA LEU A 265 5.24 -11.81 -5.84
C LEU A 265 5.74 -10.82 -4.77
N ALA A 266 6.78 -11.19 -4.02
CA ALA A 266 7.34 -10.36 -2.97
C ALA A 266 8.85 -10.56 -2.87
N VAL A 267 9.55 -9.50 -2.47
CA VAL A 267 10.94 -9.59 -2.02
C VAL A 267 10.99 -10.37 -0.71
N ASN A 268 11.84 -11.39 -0.65
CA ASN A 268 12.11 -12.15 0.56
C ASN A 268 13.29 -11.54 1.32
N SER A 269 13.05 -10.84 2.43
CA SER A 269 14.14 -10.32 3.26
C SER A 269 13.72 -10.10 4.71
N PRO A 270 14.55 -10.49 5.69
CA PRO A 270 14.34 -10.11 7.09
C PRO A 270 14.93 -8.73 7.42
N ASP A 271 15.65 -8.09 6.50
CA ASP A 271 16.45 -6.89 6.77
C ASP A 271 15.60 -5.60 6.64
N PRO A 272 15.42 -4.82 7.74
CA PRO A 272 14.74 -3.54 7.68
C PRO A 272 15.37 -2.52 6.72
N ARG A 273 16.66 -2.63 6.43
CA ARG A 273 17.33 -1.70 5.50
C ARG A 273 16.76 -1.81 4.08
N LEU A 274 16.40 -3.02 3.65
CA LEU A 274 15.77 -3.20 2.35
C LEU A 274 14.38 -2.56 2.32
N ALA A 275 13.63 -2.64 3.42
CA ALA A 275 12.34 -1.97 3.54
C ALA A 275 12.43 -0.44 3.37
N LEU A 276 13.54 0.19 3.76
CA LEU A 276 13.77 1.63 3.56
C LEU A 276 13.94 1.99 2.07
N ALA A 277 14.44 1.05 1.27
CA ALA A 277 14.72 1.25 -0.14
C ALA A 277 13.45 1.12 -1.01
N LEU A 278 12.50 0.27 -0.61
CA LEU A 278 11.31 -0.06 -1.41
C LEU A 278 10.44 1.15 -1.81
N PRO A 279 10.19 2.17 -0.97
CA PRO A 279 9.40 3.34 -1.36
C PRO A 279 10.00 4.13 -2.52
N HIS A 280 11.30 3.95 -2.77
CA HIS A 280 12.07 4.58 -3.83
C HIS A 280 12.22 3.69 -5.07
N ALA A 281 11.64 2.49 -5.06
CA ALA A 281 11.68 1.61 -6.22
C ALA A 281 10.99 2.25 -7.43
N ARG A 282 11.58 2.07 -8.60
CA ARG A 282 11.07 2.58 -9.88
C ARG A 282 11.31 1.57 -10.98
N VAL A 283 10.51 1.65 -12.03
CA VAL A 283 10.76 0.88 -13.25
C VAL A 283 11.85 1.58 -14.07
N ALA A 284 12.83 0.82 -14.52
CA ALA A 284 13.88 1.24 -15.45
C ALA A 284 13.98 0.25 -16.62
N ARG A 285 14.54 0.68 -17.75
CA ARG A 285 14.98 -0.26 -18.78
C ARG A 285 16.30 -0.89 -18.35
N ALA A 286 16.55 -2.13 -18.73
CA ALA A 286 17.79 -2.83 -18.40
C ALA A 286 19.02 -2.05 -18.88
N GLY A 287 18.98 -1.45 -20.09
CA GLY A 287 20.07 -0.63 -20.61
C GLY A 287 20.31 0.69 -19.86
N ASP A 288 19.35 1.13 -19.02
CA ASP A 288 19.45 2.34 -18.21
C ASP A 288 19.88 2.06 -16.75
N VAL A 289 20.11 0.79 -16.40
CA VAL A 289 20.57 0.39 -15.07
C VAL A 289 22.01 0.87 -14.89
N ALA A 290 22.29 1.52 -13.75
CA ALA A 290 23.62 1.98 -13.41
C ALA A 290 24.33 1.03 -12.44
N ASP A 291 25.65 1.10 -12.41
CA ASP A 291 26.47 0.43 -11.40
C ASP A 291 26.03 0.83 -9.99
N GLY A 292 25.84 -0.18 -9.13
CA GLY A 292 25.37 0.02 -7.76
C GLY A 292 23.84 0.05 -7.59
N ASP A 293 23.04 0.04 -8.66
CA ASP A 293 21.58 -0.02 -8.55
C ASP A 293 21.14 -1.40 -8.01
N LEU A 294 20.20 -1.43 -7.07
CA LEU A 294 19.64 -2.67 -6.54
C LEU A 294 18.50 -3.15 -7.45
N LEU A 295 18.63 -4.37 -7.95
CA LEU A 295 17.62 -5.04 -8.77
C LEU A 295 16.68 -5.86 -7.88
N LEU A 296 15.38 -5.56 -7.96
CA LEU A 296 14.35 -6.22 -7.15
C LEU A 296 13.55 -7.25 -7.93
N ALA A 297 13.19 -6.94 -9.18
CA ALA A 297 12.30 -7.77 -9.97
C ALA A 297 12.43 -7.52 -11.49
N ALA A 298 12.06 -8.52 -12.28
CA ALA A 298 11.69 -8.33 -13.67
C ALA A 298 10.27 -7.77 -13.77
N VAL A 299 9.97 -6.89 -14.73
CA VAL A 299 8.64 -6.29 -14.91
C VAL A 299 8.06 -6.67 -16.27
N GLY A 300 7.05 -7.54 -16.23
CA GLY A 300 6.30 -8.00 -17.38
C GLY A 300 4.98 -7.24 -17.61
N LYS A 301 4.14 -7.79 -18.48
CA LYS A 301 2.77 -7.28 -18.72
C LYS A 301 1.84 -7.57 -17.53
N ASP A 302 2.08 -8.68 -16.85
CA ASP A 302 1.19 -9.21 -15.82
C ASP A 302 1.64 -8.82 -14.38
N GLY A 303 2.76 -8.11 -14.24
CA GLY A 303 3.27 -7.67 -12.95
C GLY A 303 4.78 -7.71 -12.84
N ALA A 304 5.27 -7.72 -11.60
CA ALA A 304 6.68 -7.84 -11.28
C ALA A 304 6.97 -9.25 -10.75
N ASP A 305 7.98 -9.90 -11.33
CA ASP A 305 8.51 -11.20 -10.90
C ASP A 305 9.77 -10.93 -10.07
N TYR A 306 9.61 -10.97 -8.75
CA TYR A 306 10.69 -10.63 -7.82
C TYR A 306 11.79 -11.69 -7.83
N PHE A 307 13.03 -11.21 -7.81
CA PHE A 307 14.18 -12.09 -7.69
C PHE A 307 14.22 -12.69 -6.28
N THR A 308 14.54 -13.98 -6.20
CA THR A 308 14.70 -14.69 -4.93
C THR A 308 15.71 -13.99 -4.03
N THR A 309 16.79 -13.50 -4.63
CA THR A 309 17.82 -12.68 -4.00
C THR A 309 17.96 -11.40 -4.80
N PRO A 310 17.44 -10.26 -4.31
CA PRO A 310 17.78 -8.96 -4.87
C PRO A 310 19.29 -8.75 -4.85
N TYR A 311 19.84 -8.12 -5.87
CA TYR A 311 21.28 -7.98 -6.05
C TYR A 311 21.67 -6.63 -6.62
N ILE A 312 22.91 -6.24 -6.36
CA ILE A 312 23.48 -5.00 -6.88
C ILE A 312 23.94 -5.24 -8.31
N ALA A 313 23.51 -4.36 -9.22
CA ALA A 313 23.93 -4.40 -10.60
C ALA A 313 25.36 -3.90 -10.76
N HIS A 314 26.13 -4.61 -11.59
CA HIS A 314 27.42 -4.21 -12.13
C HIS A 314 27.36 -4.29 -13.66
N PRO A 315 26.73 -3.28 -14.32
CA PRO A 315 26.48 -3.34 -15.75
C PRO A 315 27.75 -3.33 -16.59
N GLU A 316 27.85 -4.28 -17.50
CA GLU A 316 28.95 -4.42 -18.44
C GLU A 316 28.43 -4.59 -19.88
N PRO A 317 29.22 -4.17 -20.89
CA PRO A 317 28.90 -4.46 -22.29
C PRO A 317 28.82 -5.97 -22.53
N PHE A 318 27.85 -6.39 -23.35
CA PHE A 318 27.71 -7.79 -23.72
C PHE A 318 28.93 -8.32 -24.50
N ASP A 319 29.60 -9.32 -23.94
CA ASP A 319 30.68 -10.06 -24.60
C ASP A 319 30.18 -11.43 -25.12
N PRO A 320 29.99 -11.62 -26.44
CA PRO A 320 29.56 -12.90 -26.99
C PRO A 320 30.61 -14.02 -26.86
N SER A 321 31.85 -13.70 -26.45
CA SER A 321 32.95 -14.64 -26.31
C SER A 321 33.15 -15.21 -24.91
N CYS A 322 32.33 -14.82 -23.92
CA CYS A 322 32.47 -15.19 -22.50
C CYS A 322 32.34 -16.71 -22.22
N LYS A 323 31.81 -17.50 -23.16
CA LYS A 323 31.58 -18.96 -23.07
C LYS A 323 30.67 -19.40 -21.90
N CYS A 324 30.01 -18.46 -21.22
CA CYS A 324 29.11 -18.73 -20.08
C CYS A 324 27.83 -19.47 -20.52
N GLY A 325 27.45 -19.37 -21.80
CA GLY A 325 26.32 -20.10 -22.40
C GLY A 325 24.93 -19.50 -22.16
N VAL A 326 24.79 -18.59 -21.19
CA VAL A 326 23.51 -17.93 -20.84
C VAL A 326 23.01 -17.02 -21.96
N CYS A 327 23.92 -16.44 -22.75
CA CYS A 327 23.56 -15.59 -23.88
C CYS A 327 22.67 -16.28 -24.93
N CYS A 328 22.73 -17.61 -25.03
CA CYS A 328 21.85 -18.40 -25.89
C CYS A 328 20.37 -18.37 -25.46
N LEU A 329 20.08 -17.97 -24.22
CA LEU A 329 18.72 -17.84 -23.69
C LEU A 329 18.08 -16.49 -24.06
N VAL A 330 18.89 -15.51 -24.49
CA VAL A 330 18.40 -14.20 -24.94
C VAL A 330 17.86 -14.35 -26.36
N THR A 331 16.54 -14.46 -26.47
CA THR A 331 15.85 -14.73 -27.75
C THR A 331 15.30 -13.48 -28.43
N LYS A 332 15.23 -12.34 -27.71
CA LYS A 332 14.74 -11.08 -28.27
C LYS A 332 15.84 -10.39 -29.09
N PRO A 333 15.52 -9.87 -30.29
CA PRO A 333 16.45 -9.05 -31.06
C PRO A 333 16.66 -7.69 -30.37
N GLY A 334 17.89 -7.19 -30.34
CA GLY A 334 18.21 -5.88 -29.77
C GLY A 334 19.60 -5.84 -29.14
N GLU A 335 19.92 -4.69 -28.56
CA GLU A 335 21.10 -4.53 -27.70
C GLU A 335 20.93 -5.36 -26.42
N VAL A 336 22.03 -5.95 -25.95
CA VAL A 336 22.09 -6.74 -24.74
C VAL A 336 23.07 -6.09 -23.78
N VAL A 337 22.68 -5.97 -22.52
CA VAL A 337 23.52 -5.54 -21.42
C VAL A 337 23.70 -6.70 -20.45
N VAL A 338 24.87 -6.85 -19.84
CA VAL A 338 25.09 -7.80 -18.76
C VAL A 338 24.96 -7.03 -17.46
N LEU A 339 24.01 -7.37 -16.60
CA LEU A 339 23.75 -6.61 -15.37
C LEU A 339 24.56 -7.09 -14.16
N SER A 340 25.11 -8.30 -14.24
CA SER A 340 26.07 -8.82 -13.27
C SER A 340 26.88 -9.97 -13.88
N GLN A 341 28.09 -10.17 -13.34
CA GLN A 341 28.90 -11.35 -13.56
C GLN A 341 29.24 -12.00 -12.20
N GLY A 342 28.63 -13.14 -11.87
CA GLY A 342 29.06 -13.92 -10.70
C GLY A 342 28.24 -13.75 -9.42
N ASP A 343 27.37 -12.73 -9.31
CA ASP A 343 26.51 -12.55 -8.14
C ASP A 343 25.10 -12.05 -8.54
N PRO A 344 24.01 -12.72 -8.15
CA PRO A 344 23.93 -13.94 -7.34
C PRO A 344 24.16 -15.23 -8.15
N TRP A 345 24.52 -15.11 -9.43
CA TRP A 345 24.61 -16.21 -10.37
C TRP A 345 26.07 -16.62 -10.64
N GLU A 346 26.38 -17.91 -10.76
CA GLU A 346 27.72 -18.37 -11.19
C GLU A 346 28.09 -18.01 -12.65
N SER A 347 27.23 -17.26 -13.35
CA SER A 347 27.35 -16.94 -14.77
C SER A 347 26.93 -15.51 -15.06
N CYS A 348 27.10 -15.10 -16.32
CA CYS A 348 26.72 -13.78 -16.77
C CYS A 348 25.19 -13.62 -16.79
N ASP A 349 24.68 -12.44 -16.42
CA ASP A 349 23.24 -12.11 -16.39
C ASP A 349 22.85 -11.15 -17.54
N PRO A 350 22.68 -11.65 -18.78
CA PRO A 350 22.38 -10.83 -19.94
C PRO A 350 20.89 -10.49 -20.06
N TRP A 351 20.59 -9.22 -20.33
CA TRP A 351 19.24 -8.69 -20.53
C TRP A 351 19.12 -7.95 -21.85
N PRO A 352 18.01 -8.13 -22.61
CA PRO A 352 17.64 -7.19 -23.65
C PRO A 352 17.54 -5.78 -23.06
N ALA A 353 18.18 -4.79 -23.67
CA ALA A 353 18.28 -3.44 -23.13
C ALA A 353 16.91 -2.78 -22.89
N ASP A 354 15.88 -3.15 -23.66
CA ASP A 354 14.52 -2.62 -23.54
C ASP A 354 13.64 -3.35 -22.51
N ASP A 355 14.11 -4.47 -21.94
CA ASP A 355 13.37 -5.17 -20.88
C ASP A 355 13.31 -4.30 -19.62
N ARG A 356 12.21 -4.44 -18.86
CA ARG A 356 11.90 -3.58 -17.73
C ARG A 356 12.24 -4.27 -16.42
N LEU A 357 12.87 -3.53 -15.53
CA LEU A 357 13.27 -3.98 -14.21
C LEU A 357 12.73 -3.04 -13.15
N LEU A 358 12.35 -3.59 -12.00
CA LEU A 358 12.07 -2.82 -10.79
C LEU A 358 13.38 -2.66 -10.03
N ILE A 359 13.82 -1.41 -9.85
CA ILE A 359 15.14 -1.11 -9.28
C ILE A 359 15.02 -0.06 -8.18
N VAL A 360 15.98 -0.06 -7.25
CA VAL A 360 16.27 1.09 -6.38
C VAL A 360 17.62 1.64 -6.76
N SER A 361 17.69 2.95 -7.02
CA SER A 361 18.95 3.54 -7.48
C SER A 361 20.02 3.55 -6.38
N ALA A 362 21.28 3.34 -6.76
CA ALA A 362 22.46 3.41 -5.89
C ALA A 362 22.49 4.67 -5.00
N GLN A 363 22.08 5.81 -5.56
CA GLN A 363 22.01 7.10 -4.85
C GLN A 363 21.05 7.06 -3.65
N ARG A 364 20.01 6.23 -3.70
CA ARG A 364 19.05 6.04 -2.61
C ARG A 364 19.49 4.99 -1.59
N LEU A 365 20.48 4.18 -1.94
CA LEU A 365 21.08 3.16 -1.06
C LEU A 365 22.32 3.70 -0.32
N THR A 366 23.07 4.62 -0.93
CA THR A 366 24.32 5.16 -0.37
C THR A 366 24.12 6.07 0.85
N ASP A 367 22.94 6.68 1.01
CA ASP A 367 22.57 7.35 2.27
C ASP A 367 22.43 6.35 3.44
N ARG A 368 22.34 5.03 3.18
CA ARG A 368 22.14 3.93 4.15
C ARG A 368 22.67 2.57 3.65
N PRO A 369 23.98 2.28 3.75
CA PRO A 369 24.57 1.11 3.11
C PRO A 369 23.93 -0.23 3.53
N LEU A 370 23.48 -0.99 2.54
CA LEU A 370 23.27 -2.44 2.67
C LEU A 370 24.65 -3.08 2.86
N LYS A 371 24.79 -3.95 3.86
CA LYS A 371 26.05 -4.69 4.03
C LYS A 371 26.01 -5.82 3.02
N GLU A 372 27.08 -5.92 2.24
CA GLU A 372 27.39 -7.06 1.36
C GLU A 372 27.19 -8.41 2.07
#